data_AF-E3C5C0-F1
#
_entry.id   AF-E3C5C0-F1
#
_cell.length_a   1.000
_cell.length_b   1.000
_cell.length_c   1.000
_cell.angle_alpha   90.00
_cell.angle_beta   90.00
_cell.angle_gamma   90.00
#
_symmetry.space_group_name_H-M   'P 1'
#
loop_
_entity.id
_entity.type
_entity.pdbx_description
1 polymer ?
#
loop_
_entity_poly.entity_id
_entity_poly.type
_entity_poly.pdbx_seq_one_letter_code
_entity_poly.pdbx_strand_id
1 'polypeptide(L)'
;MESDLQDILFQATINFEHRFKESMAHTLSTQLGISEADYLDPLRFKKRKFNKAIKITAFLLDIAYHTDKNPTRYYRKNYDCIPPWILLNNITLGQARMLFSIFNSKMTTKVTSSMLPIEAARIPSLIVGKTGVSTLAIKQLYEEGYTDIFGIFHQQTDQEIQEINTAYKKNFDDITNLFKNMLSIIHDFRNNLAHGNGLFDFHSRATLQLAPLRLFVPKLVITDQEFNKNFGKNDLLSFMFSLIITMDKYDTLNFLKHLKDWRNNNCSTPDRENALHLFLRGLNLPTNFIGRLEKVKTEMTMEELRNQMP
;
A
#
# COMPACT_ATOMS: atom_id res chain seq x y z
N MET A 1 18.16 5.17 20.85
CA MET A 1 18.46 4.98 19.41
C MET A 1 17.57 3.91 18.79
N GLU A 2 17.69 2.62 19.17
CA GLU A 2 16.84 1.57 18.58
C GLU A 2 15.36 1.72 18.94
N SER A 3 15.03 1.88 20.23
CA SER A 3 13.64 2.08 20.68
C SER A 3 12.97 3.25 19.96
N ASP A 4 13.65 4.39 19.90
CA ASP A 4 13.12 5.58 19.20
C ASP A 4 12.83 5.29 17.71
N LEU A 5 13.70 4.52 17.04
CA LEU A 5 13.47 4.13 15.65
C LEU A 5 12.30 3.15 15.54
N GLN A 6 12.22 2.16 16.43
CA GLN A 6 11.08 1.23 16.50
C GLN A 6 9.76 1.97 16.66
N ASP A 7 9.70 2.95 17.55
CA ASP A 7 8.50 3.76 17.80
C ASP A 7 8.07 4.56 16.56
N ILE A 8 9.03 5.18 15.86
CA ILE A 8 8.76 5.90 14.61
C ILE A 8 8.20 4.96 13.53
N LEU A 9 8.81 3.78 13.37
CA LEU A 9 8.39 2.77 12.40
C LEU A 9 7.02 2.17 12.76
N PHE A 10 6.76 1.98 14.06
CA PHE A 10 5.50 1.46 14.57
C PHE A 10 4.36 2.46 14.37
N GLN A 11 4.58 3.73 14.68
CA GLN A 11 3.58 4.79 14.45
C GLN A 11 3.22 4.89 12.96
N ALA A 12 4.20 4.84 12.06
CA ALA A 12 3.95 4.82 10.62
C ALA A 12 3.15 3.57 10.18
N THR A 13 3.39 2.42 10.82
CA THR A 13 2.61 1.18 10.58
C THR A 13 1.15 1.34 11.00
N ILE A 14 0.87 2.03 12.11
CA ILE A 14 -0.50 2.34 12.55
C ILE A 14 -1.20 3.23 11.53
N ASN A 15 -0.52 4.27 11.06
CA ASN A 15 -1.07 5.20 10.07
C ASN A 15 -1.43 4.47 8.76
N PHE A 16 -0.52 3.61 8.27
CA PHE A 16 -0.83 2.71 7.16
C PHE A 16 -2.04 1.81 7.42
N GLU A 17 -2.14 1.20 8.61
CA GLU A 17 -3.24 0.32 8.96
C GLU A 17 -4.60 1.04 8.96
N HIS A 18 -4.66 2.25 9.48
CA HIS A 18 -5.87 3.08 9.44
C HIS A 18 -6.28 3.36 8.00
N ARG A 19 -5.37 3.90 7.19
CA ARG A 19 -5.64 4.19 5.78
C ARG A 19 -6.08 2.95 4.99
N PHE A 20 -5.43 1.81 5.23
CA PHE A 20 -5.78 0.55 4.59
C PHE A 20 -7.20 0.09 4.93
N LYS A 21 -7.59 0.17 6.21
CA LYS A 21 -8.95 -0.17 6.65
C LYS A 21 -9.99 0.80 6.10
N GLU A 22 -9.69 2.09 6.03
CA GLU A 22 -10.57 3.11 5.44
C GLU A 22 -10.81 2.85 3.95
N SER A 23 -9.75 2.59 3.20
CA SER A 23 -9.84 2.20 1.77
C SER A 23 -10.70 0.94 1.57
N MET A 24 -10.53 -0.07 2.43
CA MET A 24 -11.35 -1.28 2.41
C MET A 24 -12.81 -0.98 2.76
N ALA A 25 -13.07 -0.19 3.80
CA ALA A 25 -14.42 0.17 4.23
C ALA A 25 -15.17 0.92 3.12
N HIS A 26 -14.53 1.91 2.51
CA HIS A 26 -15.08 2.67 1.38
C HIS A 26 -15.35 1.76 0.17
N THR A 27 -14.45 0.81 -0.11
CA THR A 27 -14.66 -0.16 -1.19
C THR A 27 -15.83 -1.10 -0.89
N LEU A 28 -15.98 -1.56 0.34
CA LEU A 28 -17.10 -2.41 0.76
C LEU A 28 -18.43 -1.67 0.66
N SER A 29 -18.52 -0.46 1.22
CA SER A 29 -19.75 0.33 1.21
C SER A 29 -20.21 0.68 -0.19
N THR A 30 -19.28 1.07 -1.07
CA THR A 30 -19.61 1.44 -2.46
C THR A 30 -19.90 0.26 -3.38
N GLN A 31 -19.42 -0.95 -3.06
CA GLN A 31 -19.62 -2.12 -3.93
C GLN A 31 -20.71 -3.07 -3.45
N LEU A 32 -20.88 -3.22 -2.14
CA LEU A 32 -21.77 -4.20 -1.54
C LEU A 32 -22.88 -3.53 -0.73
N GLY A 33 -22.64 -2.35 -0.16
CA GLY A 33 -23.61 -1.65 0.69
C GLY A 33 -23.11 -1.49 2.12
N ILE A 34 -23.93 -0.82 2.94
CA ILE A 34 -23.57 -0.48 4.33
C ILE A 34 -24.06 -1.51 5.36
N SER A 35 -25.00 -2.38 5.01
CA SER A 35 -25.52 -3.39 5.93
C SER A 35 -24.63 -4.61 6.00
N GLU A 36 -24.46 -5.15 7.21
CA GLU A 36 -23.71 -6.37 7.51
C GLU A 36 -24.17 -7.54 6.66
N ALA A 37 -25.48 -7.64 6.41
CA ALA A 37 -26.06 -8.69 5.57
C ALA A 37 -25.55 -8.63 4.12
N ASP A 38 -25.18 -7.44 3.63
CA ASP A 38 -24.71 -7.25 2.27
C ASP A 38 -23.18 -7.41 2.16
N TYR A 39 -22.43 -6.65 2.96
CA TYR A 39 -20.97 -6.61 2.83
C TYR A 39 -20.26 -7.78 3.51
N LEU A 40 -20.94 -8.54 4.37
CA LEU A 40 -20.46 -9.80 4.95
C LEU A 40 -21.09 -11.04 4.30
N ASP A 41 -21.81 -10.92 3.19
CA ASP A 41 -22.29 -12.07 2.43
C ASP A 41 -21.10 -12.81 1.75
N PRO A 42 -20.78 -14.06 2.13
CA PRO A 42 -19.67 -14.81 1.55
C PRO A 42 -19.81 -15.04 0.03
N LEU A 43 -21.04 -15.00 -0.52
CA LEU A 43 -21.30 -15.18 -1.96
C LEU A 43 -20.87 -13.99 -2.81
N ARG A 44 -20.72 -12.80 -2.21
CA ARG A 44 -20.29 -11.57 -2.90
C ARG A 44 -18.77 -11.49 -3.12
N PHE A 45 -18.02 -12.42 -2.54
CA PHE A 45 -16.55 -12.49 -2.64
C PHE A 45 -16.08 -13.46 -3.75
N LYS A 46 -14.76 -13.69 -3.84
CA LYS A 46 -14.18 -14.62 -4.84
C LYS A 46 -14.76 -16.03 -4.69
N LYS A 47 -15.50 -16.50 -5.70
CA LYS A 47 -16.04 -17.89 -5.77
C LYS A 47 -14.99 -18.96 -5.46
N ARG A 48 -13.80 -18.87 -6.04
CA ARG A 48 -12.67 -19.81 -5.79
C ARG A 48 -12.17 -19.85 -4.34
N LYS A 49 -12.59 -18.91 -3.48
CA LYS A 49 -12.22 -18.81 -2.06
C LYS A 49 -13.45 -18.89 -1.15
N PHE A 50 -14.55 -19.48 -1.61
CA PHE A 50 -15.84 -19.51 -0.90
C PHE A 50 -15.72 -20.02 0.55
N ASN A 51 -15.07 -21.16 0.78
CA ASN A 51 -14.87 -21.71 2.13
C ASN A 51 -14.06 -20.77 3.04
N LYS A 52 -13.10 -20.03 2.48
CA LYS A 52 -12.33 -19.02 3.22
C LYS A 52 -13.20 -17.79 3.49
N ALA A 53 -14.03 -17.40 2.54
CA ALA A 53 -14.97 -16.29 2.69
C ALA A 53 -15.96 -16.57 3.83
N ILE A 54 -16.60 -17.74 3.86
CA ILE A 54 -17.50 -18.16 4.95
C ILE A 54 -16.82 -18.01 6.31
N LYS A 55 -15.59 -18.52 6.47
CA LYS A 55 -14.88 -18.45 7.75
C LYS A 55 -14.59 -17.00 8.17
N ILE A 56 -14.15 -16.17 7.23
CA ILE A 56 -13.81 -14.77 7.50
C ILE A 56 -15.07 -13.97 7.81
N THR A 57 -16.15 -14.13 7.03
CA THR A 57 -17.37 -13.36 7.23
C THR A 57 -18.09 -13.79 8.50
N ALA A 58 -18.12 -15.08 8.82
CA ALA A 58 -18.64 -15.58 10.10
C ALA A 58 -17.87 -14.98 11.29
N PHE A 59 -16.54 -14.93 11.21
CA PHE A 59 -15.70 -14.28 12.23
C PHE A 59 -15.99 -12.77 12.35
N LEU A 60 -16.21 -12.07 11.24
CA LEU A 60 -16.53 -10.64 11.26
C LEU A 60 -17.95 -10.37 11.81
N LEU A 61 -18.91 -11.24 11.50
CA LEU A 61 -20.25 -11.21 12.10
C LEU A 61 -20.18 -11.42 13.61
N ASP A 62 -19.33 -12.35 14.06
CA ASP A 62 -19.10 -12.55 15.50
C ASP A 62 -18.59 -11.28 16.19
N ILE A 63 -17.62 -10.57 15.58
CA ILE A 63 -17.19 -9.26 16.08
C ILE A 63 -18.36 -8.28 16.09
N ALA A 64 -19.13 -8.18 15.00
CA ALA A 64 -20.23 -7.23 14.88
C ALA A 64 -21.26 -7.41 16.01
N TYR A 65 -21.66 -8.66 16.30
CA TYR A 65 -22.73 -8.96 17.26
C TYR A 65 -22.27 -9.19 18.70
N HIS A 66 -21.00 -9.55 18.94
CA HIS A 66 -20.53 -9.92 20.28
C HIS A 66 -19.42 -9.03 20.84
N THR A 67 -18.77 -8.17 20.04
CA THR A 67 -17.72 -7.30 20.61
C THR A 67 -18.29 -6.30 21.62
N ASP A 68 -17.54 -6.07 22.69
CA ASP A 68 -17.81 -5.01 23.67
C ASP A 68 -17.02 -3.73 23.40
N LYS A 69 -16.18 -3.73 22.36
CA LYS A 69 -15.35 -2.59 22.00
C LYS A 69 -16.15 -1.54 21.22
N ASN A 70 -16.01 -0.29 21.63
CA ASN A 70 -16.47 0.85 20.83
C ASN A 70 -15.52 1.04 19.63
N PRO A 71 -16.00 1.51 18.47
CA PRO A 71 -17.35 2.06 18.23
C PRO A 71 -18.44 1.02 17.92
N THR A 72 -18.08 -0.23 17.57
CA THR A 72 -19.06 -1.25 17.15
C THR A 72 -20.16 -1.51 18.18
N ARG A 73 -19.83 -1.65 19.47
CA ARG A 73 -20.83 -1.84 20.53
C ARG A 73 -21.84 -0.69 20.59
N TYR A 74 -21.37 0.55 20.43
CA TYR A 74 -22.24 1.73 20.42
C TYR A 74 -23.16 1.71 19.19
N TYR A 75 -22.64 1.40 18.01
CA TYR A 75 -23.45 1.33 16.79
C TYR A 75 -24.52 0.25 16.86
N ARG A 76 -24.16 -0.96 17.34
CA ARG A 76 -25.09 -2.07 17.54
C ARG A 76 -26.29 -1.72 18.43
N LYS A 77 -26.10 -0.80 19.39
CA LYS A 77 -27.16 -0.41 20.35
C LYS A 77 -28.01 0.77 19.89
N ASN A 78 -27.48 1.63 19.02
CA ASN A 78 -28.11 2.93 18.72
C ASN A 78 -28.52 3.10 17.25
N TYR A 79 -28.12 2.20 16.34
CA TYR A 79 -28.36 2.30 14.91
C TYR A 79 -28.83 0.97 14.33
N ASP A 80 -29.48 1.02 13.16
CA ASP A 80 -30.04 -0.15 12.48
C ASP A 80 -28.99 -1.07 11.86
N CYS A 81 -27.80 -0.55 11.56
CA CYS A 81 -26.70 -1.31 10.99
C CYS A 81 -25.34 -0.84 11.51
N ILE A 82 -24.35 -1.71 11.38
CA ILE A 82 -22.94 -1.45 11.64
C ILE A 82 -22.22 -1.30 10.29
N PRO A 83 -21.92 -0.08 9.85
CA PRO A 83 -21.23 0.14 8.58
C PRO A 83 -19.81 -0.44 8.55
N PRO A 84 -19.23 -0.69 7.36
CA PRO A 84 -17.87 -1.23 7.24
C PRO A 84 -16.81 -0.43 8.00
N TRP A 85 -16.83 0.91 7.95
CA TRP A 85 -15.83 1.75 8.63
C TRP A 85 -15.92 1.65 10.16
N ILE A 86 -17.08 1.31 10.70
CA ILE A 86 -17.26 1.07 12.14
C ILE A 86 -16.74 -0.32 12.50
N LEU A 87 -17.08 -1.35 11.73
CA LEU A 87 -16.65 -2.72 12.01
C LEU A 87 -15.13 -2.87 11.89
N LEU A 88 -14.54 -2.32 10.82
CA LEU A 88 -13.10 -2.49 10.55
C LEU A 88 -12.21 -1.78 11.60
N ASN A 89 -12.72 -0.82 12.36
CA ASN A 89 -11.99 -0.22 13.48
C ASN A 89 -11.62 -1.24 14.57
N ASN A 90 -12.43 -2.29 14.73
CA ASN A 90 -12.25 -3.31 15.77
C ASN A 90 -11.47 -4.55 15.33
N ILE A 91 -10.97 -4.60 14.09
CA ILE A 91 -10.19 -5.72 13.57
C ILE A 91 -8.69 -5.38 13.54
N THR A 92 -7.81 -6.37 13.57
CA THR A 92 -6.35 -6.18 13.42
C THR A 92 -5.93 -6.06 11.96
N LEU A 93 -4.71 -5.61 11.68
CA LEU A 93 -4.13 -5.60 10.32
C LEU A 93 -4.09 -7.00 9.73
N GLY A 94 -3.81 -8.03 10.54
CA GLY A 94 -3.86 -9.42 10.11
C GLY A 94 -5.26 -9.82 9.62
N GLN A 95 -6.30 -9.45 10.36
CA GLN A 95 -7.70 -9.69 9.98
C GLN A 95 -8.10 -8.89 8.74
N ALA A 96 -7.70 -7.61 8.64
CA ALA A 96 -7.92 -6.78 7.46
C ALA A 96 -7.26 -7.40 6.21
N ARG A 97 -6.00 -7.86 6.34
CA ARG A 97 -5.29 -8.58 5.27
C ARG A 97 -5.99 -9.87 4.88
N MET A 98 -6.54 -10.62 5.84
CA MET A 98 -7.33 -11.83 5.56
C MET A 98 -8.58 -11.49 4.73
N LEU A 99 -9.34 -10.46 5.13
CA LEU A 99 -10.51 -9.97 4.42
C LEU A 99 -10.15 -9.48 3.01
N PHE A 100 -9.08 -8.69 2.86
CA PHE A 100 -8.61 -8.28 1.54
C PHE A 100 -8.28 -9.47 0.63
N SER A 101 -7.80 -10.58 1.20
CA SER A 101 -7.43 -11.77 0.42
C SER A 101 -8.61 -12.45 -0.29
N ILE A 102 -9.87 -12.20 0.13
CA ILE A 102 -11.09 -12.75 -0.48
C ILE A 102 -11.82 -11.78 -1.42
N PHE A 103 -11.46 -10.50 -1.44
CA PHE A 103 -12.03 -9.47 -2.32
C PHE A 103 -12.02 -9.90 -3.77
N ASN A 104 -13.08 -9.62 -4.55
CA ASN A 104 -13.10 -9.87 -6.00
C ASN A 104 -12.12 -8.93 -6.75
N SER A 105 -11.92 -9.15 -8.05
CA SER A 105 -10.96 -8.37 -8.85
C SER A 105 -11.28 -6.87 -8.85
N LYS A 106 -12.56 -6.50 -8.95
CA LYS A 106 -13.01 -5.10 -8.93
C LYS A 106 -12.68 -4.41 -7.60
N MET A 107 -13.00 -5.05 -6.48
CA MET A 107 -12.68 -4.53 -5.14
C MET A 107 -11.18 -4.48 -4.87
N THR A 108 -10.44 -5.50 -5.31
CA THR A 108 -8.98 -5.53 -5.19
C THR A 108 -8.36 -4.36 -5.95
N THR A 109 -8.85 -4.10 -7.16
CA THR A 109 -8.40 -2.98 -8.02
C THR A 109 -8.64 -1.65 -7.32
N LYS A 110 -9.86 -1.40 -6.81
CA LYS A 110 -10.19 -0.16 -6.11
C LYS A 110 -9.30 0.12 -4.91
N VAL A 111 -9.09 -0.87 -4.05
CA VAL A 111 -8.21 -0.73 -2.88
C VAL A 111 -6.78 -0.45 -3.32
N THR A 112 -6.23 -1.24 -4.26
CA THR A 112 -4.86 -1.05 -4.75
C THR A 112 -4.67 0.33 -5.38
N SER A 113 -5.60 0.80 -6.21
CA SER A 113 -5.51 2.13 -6.82
C SER A 113 -5.61 3.25 -5.80
N SER A 114 -6.45 3.09 -4.76
CA SER A 114 -6.58 4.10 -3.70
C SER A 114 -5.43 4.13 -2.70
N MET A 115 -4.59 3.09 -2.66
CA MET A 115 -3.47 2.95 -1.73
C MET A 115 -2.12 3.26 -2.36
N LEU A 116 -2.03 3.33 -3.69
CA LEU A 116 -0.78 3.55 -4.40
C LEU A 116 -0.83 4.88 -5.17
N PRO A 117 0.26 5.65 -5.21
CA PRO A 117 0.35 6.90 -5.95
C PRO A 117 0.54 6.64 -7.44
N ILE A 118 -0.42 5.96 -8.07
CA ILE A 118 -0.39 5.59 -9.49
C ILE A 118 -0.30 6.85 -10.36
N GLU A 119 -0.97 7.92 -9.95
CA GLU A 119 -0.91 9.21 -10.63
C GLU A 119 0.47 9.82 -10.56
N ALA A 120 1.11 9.89 -9.39
CA ALA A 120 2.45 10.46 -9.24
C ALA A 120 3.54 9.59 -9.89
N ALA A 121 3.25 8.31 -10.13
CA ALA A 121 4.09 7.46 -10.95
C ALA A 121 4.15 7.92 -12.42
N ARG A 122 3.38 8.98 -12.82
CA ARG A 122 3.31 9.61 -14.15
C ARG A 122 4.44 9.12 -15.02
N ILE A 123 4.08 8.19 -15.91
CA ILE A 123 4.94 7.56 -16.89
C ILE A 123 5.66 8.70 -17.63
N PRO A 124 6.97 8.92 -17.37
CA PRO A 124 7.73 9.88 -18.16
C PRO A 124 7.68 9.35 -19.57
N SER A 125 7.17 10.15 -20.50
CA SER A 125 6.84 9.84 -21.89
C SER A 125 5.62 8.93 -22.11
N LEU A 126 4.50 9.56 -22.46
CA LEU A 126 3.69 9.12 -23.58
C LEU A 126 4.64 8.85 -24.77
N ILE A 127 5.11 7.61 -24.93
CA ILE A 127 5.66 7.19 -26.22
C ILE A 127 4.45 6.83 -27.07
N VAL A 128 3.92 7.83 -27.77
CA VAL A 128 3.13 7.58 -28.97
C VAL A 128 4.12 7.08 -30.02
N GLY A 129 4.37 5.77 -29.99
CA GLY A 129 5.20 5.06 -30.93
C GLY A 129 4.60 3.69 -31.18
N LYS A 130 4.69 3.20 -32.41
CA LYS A 130 4.03 1.99 -32.95
C LYS A 130 4.36 0.66 -32.23
N THR A 131 5.04 0.68 -31.09
CA THR A 131 5.56 -0.52 -30.42
C THR A 131 5.66 -0.42 -28.89
N GLY A 132 4.78 0.31 -28.19
CA GLY A 132 4.66 0.09 -26.74
C GLY A 132 4.14 1.22 -25.86
N VAL A 133 3.04 0.89 -25.17
CA VAL A 133 2.60 1.30 -23.82
C VAL A 133 1.95 2.68 -23.63
N SER A 134 0.68 2.67 -23.18
CA SER A 134 0.11 3.69 -22.26
C SER A 134 -1.19 3.22 -21.56
N THR A 135 -1.23 1.99 -21.04
CA THR A 135 -2.49 1.39 -20.58
C THR A 135 -3.01 1.86 -19.22
N LEU A 136 -2.19 2.44 -18.33
CA LEU A 136 -2.63 2.86 -16.99
C LEU A 136 -3.40 4.20 -16.99
N ALA A 137 -2.94 5.20 -17.73
CA ALA A 137 -3.59 6.52 -17.80
C ALA A 137 -4.94 6.45 -18.55
N ILE A 138 -5.01 5.65 -19.61
CA ILE A 138 -6.19 5.51 -20.47
C ILE A 138 -7.40 4.97 -19.68
N LYS A 139 -7.20 4.04 -18.75
CA LYS A 139 -8.33 3.49 -17.98
C LYS A 139 -8.67 4.31 -16.74
N GLN A 140 -7.71 5.02 -16.14
CA GLN A 140 -8.00 5.96 -15.04
C GLN A 140 -8.90 7.10 -15.53
N LEU A 141 -8.65 7.60 -16.75
CA LEU A 141 -9.53 8.55 -17.44
C LEU A 141 -10.89 7.94 -17.81
N TYR A 142 -10.94 6.65 -18.16
CA TYR A 142 -12.19 5.93 -18.46
C TYR A 142 -13.08 5.71 -17.21
N GLU A 143 -12.48 5.38 -16.07
CA GLU A 143 -13.20 5.19 -14.80
C GLU A 143 -13.68 6.52 -14.18
N GLU A 144 -13.12 7.65 -14.59
CA GLU A 144 -13.51 9.03 -14.20
C GLU A 144 -14.56 9.69 -15.12
N GLY A 145 -15.07 8.97 -16.13
CA GLY A 145 -16.20 9.45 -16.94
C GLY A 145 -15.83 10.31 -18.15
N TYR A 146 -14.58 10.33 -18.58
CA TYR A 146 -14.20 10.93 -19.87
C TYR A 146 -14.66 10.03 -21.02
N THR A 147 -15.68 10.49 -21.74
CA THR A 147 -16.36 9.72 -22.80
C THR A 147 -15.60 9.67 -24.11
N ASP A 148 -14.64 10.57 -24.35
CA ASP A 148 -13.93 10.66 -25.63
C ASP A 148 -12.42 10.40 -25.54
N ILE A 149 -12.11 9.19 -25.07
CA ILE A 149 -10.82 8.54 -25.36
C ILE A 149 -10.87 7.87 -26.75
N PHE A 150 -12.07 7.71 -27.32
CA PHE A 150 -12.31 7.03 -28.58
C PHE A 150 -11.65 7.71 -29.79
N GLY A 151 -11.41 9.02 -29.77
CA GLY A 151 -10.66 9.72 -30.82
C GLY A 151 -9.23 9.17 -31.08
N ILE A 152 -8.61 8.49 -30.11
CA ILE A 152 -7.29 7.83 -30.28
C ILE A 152 -7.41 6.45 -30.95
N PHE A 153 -8.55 5.78 -30.77
CA PHE A 153 -8.79 4.39 -31.18
C PHE A 153 -9.51 4.24 -32.53
N HIS A 154 -9.87 5.33 -33.21
CA HIS A 154 -10.60 5.29 -34.49
C HIS A 154 -9.86 4.58 -35.64
N GLN A 155 -8.61 4.13 -35.44
CA GLN A 155 -7.80 3.44 -36.46
C GLN A 155 -7.25 2.08 -36.00
N GLN A 156 -7.62 1.56 -34.82
CA GLN A 156 -7.11 0.28 -34.31
C GLN A 156 -8.08 -0.88 -34.60
N THR A 157 -7.53 -2.02 -34.95
CA THR A 157 -8.25 -3.28 -35.16
C THR A 157 -8.69 -3.91 -33.83
N ASP A 158 -9.72 -4.74 -33.85
CA ASP A 158 -10.20 -5.47 -32.66
C ASP A 158 -9.09 -6.31 -32.00
N GLN A 159 -8.16 -6.83 -32.79
CA GLN A 159 -7.01 -7.58 -32.30
C GLN A 159 -6.05 -6.69 -31.50
N GLU A 160 -5.71 -5.50 -32.01
CA GLU A 160 -4.86 -4.54 -31.29
C GLU A 160 -5.51 -4.11 -29.97
N ILE A 161 -6.82 -3.89 -29.95
CA ILE A 161 -7.57 -3.57 -28.72
C ILE A 161 -7.48 -4.72 -27.71
N GLN A 162 -7.58 -5.98 -28.13
CA GLN A 162 -7.45 -7.15 -27.25
C GLN A 162 -6.03 -7.29 -26.68
N GLU A 163 -5.00 -7.05 -27.49
CA GLU A 163 -3.60 -7.08 -27.07
C GLU A 163 -3.32 -5.99 -26.02
N ILE A 164 -3.83 -4.78 -26.24
CA ILE A 164 -3.73 -3.64 -25.31
C ILE A 164 -4.41 -3.98 -23.97
N ASN A 165 -5.63 -4.50 -24.01
CA ASN A 165 -6.37 -4.91 -22.81
C ASN A 165 -5.65 -6.02 -22.03
N THR A 166 -5.02 -6.96 -22.73
CA THR A 166 -4.27 -8.06 -22.13
C THR A 166 -3.00 -7.56 -21.44
N ALA A 167 -2.25 -6.69 -22.11
CA ALA A 167 -1.06 -6.04 -21.55
C ALA A 167 -1.42 -5.17 -20.32
N TYR A 168 -2.52 -4.40 -20.40
CA TYR A 168 -3.02 -3.63 -19.27
C TYR A 168 -3.29 -4.51 -18.05
N LYS A 169 -4.07 -5.57 -18.25
CA LYS A 169 -4.47 -6.47 -17.16
C LYS A 169 -3.25 -7.08 -16.48
N LYS A 170 -2.26 -7.51 -17.28
CA LYS A 170 -0.99 -8.04 -16.76
C LYS A 170 -0.25 -7.00 -15.91
N ASN A 171 -0.08 -5.77 -16.41
CA ASN A 171 0.58 -4.71 -15.67
C ASN A 171 -0.14 -4.38 -14.35
N PHE A 172 -1.48 -4.36 -14.37
CA PHE A 172 -2.26 -4.11 -13.17
C PHE A 172 -2.18 -5.28 -12.16
N ASP A 173 -2.14 -6.52 -12.66
CA ASP A 173 -1.92 -7.69 -11.81
C ASP A 173 -0.53 -7.64 -11.14
N ASP A 174 0.50 -7.19 -11.84
CA ASP A 174 1.85 -6.99 -11.29
C ASP A 174 1.85 -5.90 -10.19
N ILE A 175 1.18 -4.77 -10.42
CA ILE A 175 1.00 -3.71 -9.41
C ILE A 175 0.22 -4.22 -8.19
N THR A 176 -0.84 -4.98 -8.43
CA THR A 176 -1.64 -5.60 -7.38
C THR A 176 -0.82 -6.59 -6.55
N ASN A 177 0.07 -7.35 -7.20
CA ASN A 177 0.96 -8.27 -6.51
C ASN A 177 2.06 -7.53 -5.74
N LEU A 178 2.59 -6.44 -6.28
CA LEU A 178 3.49 -5.55 -5.56
C LEU A 178 2.83 -5.04 -4.27
N PHE A 179 1.61 -4.52 -4.35
CA PHE A 179 0.87 -4.06 -3.18
C PHE A 179 0.66 -5.16 -2.13
N LYS A 180 0.29 -6.38 -2.55
CA LYS A 180 0.15 -7.52 -1.62
C LYS A 180 1.47 -7.88 -0.93
N ASN A 181 2.59 -7.75 -1.63
CA ASN A 181 3.91 -8.01 -1.06
C ASN A 181 4.29 -6.92 -0.06
N MET A 182 4.06 -5.64 -0.38
CA MET A 182 4.22 -4.51 0.55
C MET A 182 3.37 -4.70 1.81
N LEU A 183 2.06 -4.99 1.66
CA LEU A 183 1.17 -5.29 2.79
C LEU A 183 1.67 -6.48 3.64
N SER A 184 2.27 -7.48 3.00
CA SER A 184 2.82 -8.63 3.70
C SER A 184 4.09 -8.27 4.49
N ILE A 185 4.96 -7.44 3.93
CA ILE A 185 6.17 -6.92 4.60
C ILE A 185 5.78 -6.09 5.82
N ILE A 186 4.84 -5.15 5.65
CA ILE A 186 4.36 -4.30 6.75
C ILE A 186 3.70 -5.13 7.86
N HIS A 187 2.89 -6.13 7.48
CA HIS A 187 2.30 -7.06 8.45
C HIS A 187 3.36 -7.89 9.18
N ASP A 188 4.37 -8.41 8.48
CA ASP A 188 5.44 -9.19 9.09
C ASP A 188 6.27 -8.34 10.06
N PHE A 189 6.53 -7.07 9.72
CA PHE A 189 7.16 -6.12 10.64
C PHE A 189 6.32 -5.88 11.89
N ARG A 190 5.01 -5.61 11.74
CA ARG A 190 4.10 -5.44 12.87
C ARG A 190 4.10 -6.66 13.79
N ASN A 191 4.08 -7.85 13.22
CA ASN A 191 4.13 -9.09 14.00
C ASN A 191 5.48 -9.27 14.68
N ASN A 192 6.59 -8.91 14.02
CA ASN A 192 7.93 -8.98 14.60
C ASN A 192 8.01 -8.14 15.89
N LEU A 193 7.52 -6.90 15.85
CA LEU A 193 7.46 -6.03 17.03
C LEU A 193 6.52 -6.59 18.12
N ALA A 194 5.37 -7.14 17.75
CA ALA A 194 4.42 -7.71 18.71
C ALA A 194 4.99 -8.93 19.48
N HIS A 195 5.97 -9.63 18.90
CA HIS A 195 6.69 -10.71 19.57
C HIS A 195 7.90 -10.23 20.38
N GLY A 196 8.16 -8.92 20.43
CA GLY A 196 9.29 -8.32 21.16
C GLY A 196 10.63 -8.46 20.44
N ASN A 197 10.63 -8.83 19.16
CA ASN A 197 11.86 -8.92 18.39
C ASN A 197 12.36 -7.51 18.00
N GLY A 198 13.69 -7.33 18.03
CA GLY A 198 14.35 -6.08 17.63
C GLY A 198 14.30 -5.81 16.12
N LEU A 199 14.97 -4.73 15.71
CA LEU A 199 15.08 -4.32 14.30
C LEU A 199 16.16 -5.09 13.54
N PHE A 200 17.16 -5.61 14.26
CA PHE A 200 18.24 -6.39 13.70
C PHE A 200 17.70 -7.66 13.02
N ASP A 201 18.28 -8.00 11.88
CA ASP A 201 17.93 -9.18 11.09
C ASP A 201 16.47 -9.28 10.63
N PHE A 202 15.72 -8.17 10.64
CA PHE A 202 14.36 -8.16 10.10
C PHE A 202 14.35 -8.53 8.61
N HIS A 203 13.70 -9.66 8.31
CA HIS A 203 13.41 -10.10 6.95
C HIS A 203 11.97 -10.59 6.86
N SER A 204 11.20 -10.05 5.92
CA SER A 204 9.88 -10.55 5.60
C SER A 204 9.95 -11.83 4.75
N ARG A 205 8.91 -12.64 4.87
CA ARG A 205 8.67 -13.80 4.00
C ARG A 205 8.23 -13.40 2.59
N ALA A 206 7.73 -12.17 2.42
CA ALA A 206 7.36 -11.64 1.12
C ALA A 206 8.54 -10.87 0.52
N THR A 207 8.66 -10.94 -0.81
CA THR A 207 9.73 -10.28 -1.57
C THR A 207 9.13 -9.36 -2.62
N LEU A 208 9.67 -8.15 -2.71
CA LEU A 208 9.26 -7.20 -3.73
C LEU A 208 9.85 -7.57 -5.10
N GLN A 209 9.13 -7.20 -6.16
CA GLN A 209 9.57 -7.41 -7.52
C GLN A 209 10.06 -6.08 -8.12
N LEU A 210 11.25 -6.10 -8.73
CA LEU A 210 11.92 -4.89 -9.20
C LEU A 210 11.10 -4.12 -10.23
N ALA A 211 10.60 -4.80 -11.25
CA ALA A 211 9.93 -4.18 -12.39
C ALA A 211 8.75 -3.28 -11.99
N PRO A 212 7.72 -3.77 -11.25
CA PRO A 212 6.63 -2.91 -10.80
C PRO A 212 7.08 -1.91 -9.72
N LEU A 213 8.08 -2.26 -8.90
CA LEU A 213 8.59 -1.37 -7.86
C LEU A 213 9.24 -0.10 -8.44
N ARG A 214 9.86 -0.18 -9.63
CA ARG A 214 10.51 0.95 -10.31
C ARG A 214 9.55 2.08 -10.69
N LEU A 215 8.25 1.83 -10.71
CA LEU A 215 7.23 2.86 -10.87
C LEU A 215 7.29 3.89 -9.72
N PHE A 216 7.64 3.44 -8.52
CA PHE A 216 7.61 4.23 -7.28
C PHE A 216 9.00 4.50 -6.71
N VAL A 217 9.94 3.57 -6.90
CA VAL A 217 11.29 3.61 -6.31
C VAL A 217 12.34 3.79 -7.40
N PRO A 218 12.80 5.03 -7.67
CA PRO A 218 13.83 5.28 -8.67
C PRO A 218 15.19 4.73 -8.26
N LYS A 219 16.14 4.66 -9.21
CA LYS A 219 17.51 4.17 -8.98
C LYS A 219 18.30 4.99 -7.96
N LEU A 220 17.86 6.24 -7.69
CA LEU A 220 18.39 7.09 -6.63
C LEU A 220 18.12 6.55 -5.22
N VAL A 221 17.07 5.75 -5.04
CA VAL A 221 16.75 5.09 -3.77
C VAL A 221 17.55 3.79 -3.64
N ILE A 222 17.43 2.94 -4.67
CA ILE A 222 18.12 1.65 -4.72
C ILE A 222 18.48 1.31 -6.15
N THR A 223 19.75 0.98 -6.40
CA THR A 223 20.24 0.57 -7.72
C THR A 223 19.81 -0.87 -8.05
N ASP A 224 19.85 -1.23 -9.34
CA ASP A 224 19.54 -2.61 -9.76
C ASP A 224 20.59 -3.60 -9.22
N GLN A 225 21.85 -3.16 -9.08
CA GLN A 225 22.93 -3.97 -8.52
C GLN A 225 22.73 -4.27 -7.04
N GLU A 226 22.38 -3.26 -6.24
CA GLU A 226 22.02 -3.42 -4.84
C GLU A 226 20.83 -4.38 -4.68
N PHE A 227 19.78 -4.19 -5.48
CA PHE A 227 18.61 -5.06 -5.45
C PHE A 227 18.95 -6.51 -5.80
N ASN A 228 19.78 -6.73 -6.82
CA ASN A 228 20.23 -8.06 -7.21
C ASN A 228 21.05 -8.76 -6.10
N LYS A 229 21.73 -7.99 -5.24
CA LYS A 229 22.41 -8.47 -4.03
C LYS A 229 21.48 -8.65 -2.81
N ASN A 230 20.16 -8.71 -3.04
CA ASN A 230 19.11 -8.87 -2.01
C ASN A 230 18.93 -7.70 -1.04
N PHE A 231 19.48 -6.52 -1.35
CA PHE A 231 19.18 -5.31 -0.61
C PHE A 231 17.84 -4.71 -1.07
N GLY A 232 17.01 -4.19 -0.16
CA GLY A 232 15.71 -3.57 -0.45
C GLY A 232 14.64 -4.53 -1.00
N LYS A 233 14.82 -5.85 -0.85
CA LYS A 233 13.88 -6.86 -1.35
C LYS A 233 12.80 -7.26 -0.35
N ASN A 234 13.21 -7.49 0.88
CA ASN A 234 12.37 -7.98 1.99
C ASN A 234 12.94 -7.58 3.36
N ASP A 235 13.85 -6.61 3.39
CA ASP A 235 14.55 -6.11 4.58
C ASP A 235 13.87 -4.85 5.16
N LEU A 236 14.52 -4.22 6.15
CA LEU A 236 14.03 -3.01 6.79
C LEU A 236 13.90 -1.84 5.80
N LEU A 237 14.78 -1.73 4.80
CA LEU A 237 14.65 -0.71 3.76
C LEU A 237 13.40 -0.93 2.92
N SER A 238 13.13 -2.19 2.54
CA SER A 238 11.93 -2.57 1.79
C SER A 238 10.64 -2.24 2.54
N PHE A 239 10.64 -2.43 3.86
CA PHE A 239 9.55 -2.03 4.73
C PHE A 239 9.35 -0.51 4.73
N MET A 240 10.43 0.28 4.91
CA MET A 240 10.34 1.74 4.98
C MET A 240 9.79 2.37 3.72
N PHE A 241 10.28 1.99 2.53
CA PHE A 241 9.70 2.55 1.30
C PHE A 241 8.32 1.95 1.00
N SER A 242 7.99 0.74 1.47
CA SER A 242 6.62 0.21 1.38
C SER A 242 5.64 1.10 2.14
N LEU A 243 5.99 1.54 3.35
CA LEU A 243 5.20 2.51 4.11
C LEU A 243 5.06 3.84 3.36
N ILE A 244 6.16 4.41 2.86
CA ILE A 244 6.14 5.69 2.14
C ILE A 244 5.25 5.63 0.89
N ILE A 245 5.23 4.50 0.19
CA ILE A 245 4.40 4.31 -1.00
C ILE A 245 2.92 4.18 -0.64
N THR A 246 2.59 3.57 0.50
CA THR A 246 1.21 3.24 0.86
C THR A 246 0.55 4.18 1.85
N MET A 247 1.31 5.04 2.54
CA MET A 247 0.80 6.09 3.40
C MET A 247 0.44 7.34 2.60
N ASP A 248 -0.46 8.16 3.14
CA ASP A 248 -0.81 9.42 2.49
C ASP A 248 0.38 10.40 2.53
N LYS A 249 0.26 11.50 1.80
CA LYS A 249 1.32 12.51 1.73
C LYS A 249 1.67 13.09 3.11
N TYR A 250 0.68 13.36 3.94
CA TYR A 250 0.91 14.01 5.24
C TYR A 250 1.66 13.08 6.19
N ASP A 251 1.20 11.85 6.32
CA ASP A 251 1.84 10.79 7.11
C ASP A 251 3.24 10.49 6.61
N THR A 252 3.44 10.49 5.30
CA THR A 252 4.76 10.33 4.68
C THR A 252 5.72 11.45 5.07
N LEU A 253 5.27 12.71 4.99
CA LEU A 253 6.09 13.87 5.38
C LEU A 253 6.42 13.84 6.88
N ASN A 254 5.44 13.49 7.72
CA ASN A 254 5.62 13.38 9.15
C ASN A 254 6.60 12.25 9.51
N PHE A 255 6.49 11.10 8.84
CA PHE A 255 7.41 9.98 9.00
C PHE A 255 8.86 10.36 8.63
N LEU A 256 9.05 10.98 7.46
CA LEU A 256 10.38 11.45 7.03
C LEU A 256 10.96 12.50 7.98
N LYS A 257 10.12 13.41 8.50
CA LYS A 257 10.51 14.39 9.51
C LYS A 257 11.00 13.71 10.79
N HIS A 258 10.22 12.78 11.34
CA HIS A 258 10.62 12.04 12.54
C HIS A 258 11.93 11.26 12.35
N LEU A 259 12.16 10.66 11.17
CA LEU A 259 13.44 10.01 10.86
C LEU A 259 14.61 11.01 10.86
N LYS A 260 14.42 12.21 10.32
CA LYS A 260 15.46 13.27 10.33
C LYS A 260 15.74 13.75 11.75
N ASP A 261 14.70 14.01 12.53
CA ASP A 261 14.83 14.47 13.91
C ASP A 261 15.55 13.41 14.76
N TRP A 262 15.18 12.14 14.59
CA TRP A 262 15.86 11.00 15.19
C TRP A 262 17.35 10.97 14.82
N ARG A 263 17.70 11.14 13.54
CA ARG A 263 19.10 11.18 13.10
C ARG A 263 19.86 12.35 13.74
N ASN A 264 19.27 13.54 13.73
CA ASN A 264 19.91 14.76 14.26
C ASN A 264 20.20 14.63 15.77
N ASN A 265 19.27 14.05 16.53
CA ASN A 265 19.44 13.80 17.97
C ASN A 265 20.55 12.77 18.28
N ASN A 266 20.82 11.86 17.34
CA ASN A 266 21.84 10.83 17.43
C ASN A 266 23.16 11.21 16.72
N CYS A 267 23.28 12.43 16.19
CA CYS A 267 24.46 12.93 15.47
C CYS A 267 25.06 14.20 16.10
N SER A 268 24.66 14.55 17.32
CA SER A 268 25.04 15.82 17.95
C SER A 268 26.51 15.90 18.39
N THR A 269 27.18 14.76 18.57
CA THR A 269 28.60 14.67 18.92
C THR A 269 29.29 13.61 18.06
N PRO A 270 30.62 13.71 17.83
CA PRO A 270 31.36 12.72 17.04
C PRO A 270 31.21 11.28 17.55
N ASP A 271 31.19 11.08 18.88
CA ASP A 271 31.02 9.75 19.47
C ASP A 271 29.62 9.17 19.19
N ARG A 272 28.59 10.01 19.24
CA ARG A 272 27.21 9.60 18.91
C ARG A 272 27.06 9.29 17.43
N GLU A 273 27.67 10.09 16.57
CA GLU A 273 27.69 9.86 15.12
C GLU A 273 28.36 8.52 14.79
N ASN A 274 29.50 8.21 15.42
CA ASN A 274 30.17 6.91 15.29
C ASN A 274 29.28 5.75 15.77
N ALA A 275 28.62 5.90 16.92
CA ALA A 275 27.67 4.91 17.43
C ALA A 275 26.49 4.70 16.46
N LEU A 276 25.95 5.78 15.88
CA LEU A 276 24.90 5.73 14.88
C LEU A 276 25.36 5.00 13.61
N HIS A 277 26.58 5.26 13.15
CA HIS A 277 27.14 4.55 12.00
C HIS A 277 27.26 3.03 12.23
N LEU A 278 27.73 2.63 13.42
CA LEU A 278 27.79 1.21 13.79
C LEU A 278 26.40 0.58 13.89
N PHE A 279 25.44 1.30 14.49
CA PHE A 279 24.06 0.86 14.58
C PHE A 279 23.42 0.66 13.19
N LEU A 280 23.53 1.64 12.30
CA LEU A 280 23.01 1.56 10.93
C LEU A 280 23.67 0.42 10.14
N ARG A 281 24.98 0.20 10.33
CA ARG A 281 25.68 -0.93 9.73
C ARG A 281 25.11 -2.27 10.21
N GLY A 282 24.79 -2.39 11.50
CA GLY A 282 24.13 -3.59 12.05
C GLY A 282 22.73 -3.83 11.48
N LEU A 283 21.99 -2.76 11.14
CA LEU A 283 20.70 -2.85 10.45
C LEU A 283 20.79 -3.07 8.93
N ASN A 284 22.01 -3.19 8.38
CA ASN A 284 22.27 -3.20 6.94
C ASN A 284 21.71 -1.95 6.22
N LEU A 285 21.67 -0.80 6.90
CA LEU A 285 21.20 0.47 6.33
C LEU A 285 22.36 1.38 5.93
N PRO A 286 22.32 1.99 4.73
CA PRO A 286 23.31 2.97 4.34
C PRO A 286 23.14 4.25 5.15
N THR A 287 24.23 4.96 5.41
CA THR A 287 24.21 6.20 6.20
C THR A 287 23.34 7.30 5.59
N ASN A 288 23.11 7.26 4.28
CA ASN A 288 22.22 8.18 3.56
C ASN A 288 20.80 7.62 3.32
N PHE A 289 20.37 6.57 4.03
CA PHE A 289 19.06 5.93 3.77
C PHE A 289 17.89 6.91 3.83
N ILE A 290 17.88 7.87 4.76
CA ILE A 290 16.82 8.88 4.85
C ILE A 290 16.75 9.71 3.56
N GLY A 291 17.90 10.19 3.07
CA GLY A 291 17.97 10.93 1.81
C GLY A 291 17.58 10.09 0.59
N ARG A 292 17.79 8.77 0.64
CA ARG A 292 17.26 7.83 -0.37
C ARG A 292 15.74 7.75 -0.27
N LEU A 293 15.17 7.60 0.93
CA LEU A 293 13.71 7.50 1.15
C LEU A 293 12.96 8.74 0.66
N GLU A 294 13.54 9.93 0.77
CA GLU A 294 12.96 11.17 0.22
C GLU A 294 12.82 11.19 -1.31
N LYS A 295 13.50 10.29 -2.03
CA LYS A 295 13.42 10.18 -3.49
C LYS A 295 12.36 9.17 -3.95
N VAL A 296 11.67 8.51 -3.04
CA VAL A 296 10.52 7.65 -3.36
C VAL A 296 9.39 8.55 -3.88
N LYS A 297 8.74 8.14 -4.98
CA LYS A 297 7.59 8.85 -5.51
C LYS A 297 6.38 8.61 -4.61
N THR A 298 5.75 9.70 -4.19
CA THR A 298 4.62 9.73 -3.25
C THR A 298 3.43 10.43 -3.88
N GLU A 299 2.29 10.41 -3.20
CA GLU A 299 1.11 11.15 -3.65
C GLU A 299 1.39 12.63 -3.81
N MET A 300 0.86 13.19 -4.90
CA MET A 300 0.94 14.61 -5.21
C MET A 300 -0.31 15.33 -4.70
N THR A 301 -0.17 16.59 -4.28
CA THR A 301 -1.34 17.43 -4.04
C THR A 301 -1.99 17.83 -5.36
N MET A 302 -3.27 18.21 -5.31
CA MET A 302 -3.96 18.76 -6.48
C MET A 302 -3.24 19.98 -7.08
N GLU A 303 -2.59 20.78 -6.23
CA GLU A 303 -1.76 21.91 -6.66
C GLU A 303 -0.50 21.48 -7.40
N GLU A 304 0.22 20.47 -6.90
CA GLU A 304 1.38 19.90 -7.61
C GLU A 304 0.98 19.20 -8.91
N LEU A 305 -0.17 18.52 -8.92
CA LEU A 305 -0.72 17.92 -10.12
C LEU A 305 -1.02 18.97 -11.19
N ARG A 306 -1.61 20.11 -10.79
CA ARG A 306 -1.88 21.27 -11.66
C ARG A 306 -0.61 21.92 -12.18
N ASN A 307 0.41 22.10 -11.34
CA ASN A 307 1.70 22.68 -11.73
C ASN A 307 2.51 21.78 -12.68
N GLN A 308 2.16 20.50 -12.79
CA GLN A 308 2.73 19.56 -13.76
C GLN A 308 1.83 19.31 -14.98
N MET A 309 0.66 19.95 -15.08
CA MET A 309 -0.12 19.95 -16.32
C MET A 309 0.40 21.09 -17.22
N PRO A 310 0.72 20.79 -18.49
CA PRO A 310 1.26 21.78 -19.43
C PRO A 310 0.27 22.89 -19.76
#